data_AF-A0A2T5GS75-F1
#
_entry.id   AF-A0A2T5GS75-F1
#
_cell.length_a   1.000
_cell.length_b   1.000
_cell.length_c   1.000
_cell.angle_alpha   90.00
_cell.angle_beta   90.00
_cell.angle_gamma   90.00
#
_symmetry.space_group_name_H-M   'P 1'
#
loop_
_entity.id
_entity.type
_entity.pdbx_description
1 polymer ?
#
loop_
_entity_poly.entity_id
_entity_poly.type
_entity_poly.pdbx_seq_one_letter_code
_entity_poly.pdbx_strand_id
1 'polypeptide(L)'
;MSFYAYMLRCSDGSYYIGHTDALERRIAQHQLGEFPGYTHNRRPVTLIWSQDFPSRIEALGAERQLKGWSRAKKEALAAGNWEAVRFLARKSFDTGLRLRSAPTQDERGGVEDRGELAEHIDFGELGEIGGFGDVIDENMTRADITGDSETLSDGAGIVGGPTPPPVIVLVRPQLGENIGKAARAMLNFGLVEMRLVSPRDGWPNPSAGPAASGAGMVLQNAQVYDSVAAATADCAQVFATTVRKRGVTKPVVTPEQAATEIHAAPGRSAILFGPERSGLETDDVAVARTIITVPINPEFGSLNLAQAVILVAYEWSKGLTAERELSQPSINPIMPPAPQEELDGMIGQLDTMLMGAGFFYPPDKIQTTRRTLRTLLTKPGWSSQEIRTMRGVLSSLAGKKPRG
;
A
#
# COMPACT_ATOMS: atom_id res chain seq x y z
N MET A 1 19.35 8.58 -29.02
CA MET A 1 19.27 7.13 -29.30
C MET A 1 17.96 6.64 -28.72
N SER A 2 17.14 5.92 -29.50
CA SER A 2 15.87 5.37 -29.03
C SER A 2 16.09 3.99 -28.43
N PHE A 3 15.40 3.70 -27.33
CA PHE A 3 15.38 2.37 -26.71
C PHE A 3 14.05 1.70 -27.01
N TYR A 4 14.03 0.40 -27.19
CA TYR A 4 12.84 -0.35 -27.54
C TYR A 4 12.52 -1.37 -26.46
N ALA A 5 11.24 -1.49 -26.10
CA ALA A 5 10.72 -2.72 -25.49
C ALA A 5 10.02 -3.53 -26.59
N TYR A 6 10.19 -4.85 -26.57
CA TYR A 6 9.65 -5.72 -27.62
C TYR A 6 9.15 -7.05 -27.05
N MET A 7 8.24 -7.69 -27.79
CA MET A 7 7.68 -8.99 -27.49
C MET A 7 7.79 -9.91 -28.69
N LEU A 8 8.30 -11.12 -28.46
CA LEU A 8 8.42 -12.19 -29.44
C LEU A 8 7.45 -13.31 -29.09
N ARG A 9 6.86 -13.93 -30.11
CA ARG A 9 6.20 -15.23 -30.02
C ARG A 9 7.19 -16.32 -30.43
N CYS A 10 7.40 -17.28 -29.54
CA CYS A 10 8.23 -18.45 -29.76
C CYS A 10 7.46 -19.55 -30.51
N SER A 11 8.18 -20.55 -31.05
CA SER A 11 7.58 -21.69 -31.75
C SER A 11 6.69 -22.57 -30.87
N ASP A 12 6.98 -22.65 -29.57
CA ASP A 12 6.16 -23.33 -28.56
C ASP A 12 4.92 -22.52 -28.12
N GLY A 13 4.68 -21.36 -28.75
CA GLY A 13 3.59 -20.46 -28.42
C GLY A 13 3.80 -19.67 -27.13
N SER A 14 4.99 -19.74 -26.51
CA SER A 14 5.37 -18.87 -25.39
C SER A 14 5.76 -17.47 -25.86
N TYR A 15 5.82 -16.52 -24.91
CA TYR A 15 6.20 -15.13 -25.19
C TYR A 15 7.51 -14.79 -24.51
N TYR A 16 8.41 -14.16 -25.25
CA TYR A 16 9.64 -13.56 -24.74
C TYR A 16 9.52 -12.05 -24.80
N ILE A 17 9.92 -11.36 -23.73
CA ILE A 17 9.86 -9.89 -23.63
C ILE A 17 11.23 -9.38 -23.21
N GLY A 18 11.72 -8.37 -23.90
CA GLY A 18 13.00 -7.73 -23.59
C GLY A 18 13.05 -6.26 -24.00
N HIS A 19 14.15 -5.59 -23.67
CA HIS A 19 14.47 -4.27 -24.18
C HIS A 19 15.83 -4.25 -24.89
N THR A 20 16.05 -3.29 -25.79
CA THR A 20 17.30 -3.10 -26.53
C THR A 20 17.40 -1.68 -27.08
N ASP A 21 18.60 -1.22 -27.42
CA ASP A 21 18.88 0.02 -28.15
C ASP A 21 18.95 -0.18 -29.69
N ALA A 22 18.91 -1.44 -30.16
CA ALA A 22 18.98 -1.80 -31.57
C ALA A 22 18.04 -2.97 -31.89
N LEU A 23 16.75 -2.68 -32.09
CA LEU A 23 15.68 -3.66 -32.22
C LEU A 23 15.92 -4.67 -33.36
N GLU A 24 16.19 -4.20 -34.58
CA GLU A 24 16.37 -5.05 -35.75
C GLU A 24 17.54 -6.03 -35.56
N ARG A 25 18.69 -5.52 -35.12
CA ARG A 25 19.88 -6.34 -34.80
C ARG A 25 19.53 -7.40 -33.75
N ARG A 26 18.79 -7.03 -32.70
CA ARG A 26 18.44 -7.95 -31.62
C ARG A 26 17.48 -9.06 -32.10
N ILE A 27 16.55 -8.75 -32.99
CA ILE A 27 15.63 -9.75 -33.57
C ILE A 27 16.42 -10.73 -34.44
N ALA A 28 17.34 -10.24 -35.28
CA ALA A 28 18.21 -11.09 -36.08
C ALA A 28 19.05 -12.04 -35.21
N GLN A 29 19.61 -11.54 -34.10
CA GLN A 29 20.33 -12.35 -33.11
C GLN A 29 19.46 -13.48 -32.53
N HIS A 30 18.19 -13.19 -32.20
CA HIS A 30 17.26 -14.20 -31.69
C HIS A 30 16.88 -15.23 -32.76
N GLN A 31 16.74 -14.84 -34.03
CA GLN A 31 16.46 -15.76 -35.14
C GLN A 31 17.64 -16.68 -35.44
N LEU A 32 18.85 -16.14 -35.47
CA LEU A 32 20.08 -16.90 -35.68
C LEU A 32 20.46 -17.76 -34.46
N GLY A 33 19.90 -17.46 -33.29
CA GLY A 33 20.28 -18.09 -32.02
C GLY A 33 21.74 -17.83 -31.67
N GLU A 34 22.22 -16.62 -31.97
CA GLU A 34 23.60 -16.19 -31.76
C GLU A 34 24.02 -16.30 -30.29
N PHE A 35 23.05 -16.19 -29.37
CA PHE A 35 23.27 -16.34 -27.93
C PHE A 35 22.46 -17.50 -27.36
N PRO A 36 23.08 -18.39 -26.55
CA PRO A 36 22.38 -19.37 -25.75
C PRO A 36 21.42 -18.69 -24.77
N GLY A 37 20.18 -19.17 -24.67
CA GLY A 37 19.19 -18.58 -23.77
C GLY A 37 17.76 -19.02 -24.05
N TYR A 38 16.80 -18.34 -23.44
CA TYR A 38 15.37 -18.71 -23.45
C TYR A 38 14.79 -18.98 -24.84
N THR A 39 15.16 -18.15 -25.82
CA THR A 39 14.66 -18.25 -27.20
C THR A 39 15.46 -19.25 -28.04
N HIS A 40 16.66 -19.67 -27.62
CA HIS A 40 17.58 -20.46 -28.44
C HIS A 40 16.97 -21.79 -28.92
N ASN A 41 16.28 -22.51 -28.03
CA ASN A 41 15.62 -23.78 -28.35
C ASN A 41 14.14 -23.61 -28.76
N ARG A 42 13.66 -22.37 -28.86
CA ARG A 42 12.25 -22.02 -29.13
C ARG A 42 12.07 -21.17 -30.39
N ARG A 43 13.02 -21.34 -31.32
CA ARG A 43 12.99 -20.75 -32.66
C ARG A 43 12.08 -21.59 -33.59
N PRO A 44 11.56 -21.01 -34.69
CA PRO A 44 11.66 -19.60 -35.06
C PRO A 44 10.88 -18.70 -34.09
N VAL A 45 11.32 -17.44 -33.98
CA VAL A 45 10.65 -16.42 -33.18
C VAL A 45 10.08 -15.33 -34.10
N THR A 46 8.91 -14.82 -33.76
CA THR A 46 8.23 -13.75 -34.51
C THR A 46 8.09 -12.53 -33.63
N LEU A 47 8.52 -11.35 -34.10
CA LEU A 47 8.20 -10.09 -33.43
C LEU A 47 6.70 -9.83 -33.56
N ILE A 48 6.01 -9.67 -32.43
CA ILE A 48 4.57 -9.44 -32.41
C ILE A 48 4.19 -8.07 -31.82
N TRP A 49 5.12 -7.40 -31.13
CA TRP A 49 4.91 -6.06 -30.60
C TRP A 49 6.25 -5.38 -30.30
N SER A 50 6.32 -4.07 -30.50
CA SER A 50 7.44 -3.22 -30.08
C SER A 50 6.99 -1.78 -29.86
N GLN A 51 7.65 -1.08 -28.94
CA GLN A 51 7.46 0.35 -28.71
C GLN A 51 8.81 1.02 -28.43
N ASP A 52 9.02 2.23 -28.96
CA ASP A 52 10.18 3.06 -28.69
C ASP A 52 10.00 3.97 -27.47
N PHE A 53 11.11 4.26 -26.80
CA PHE A 53 11.21 5.03 -25.58
C PHE A 53 12.44 5.96 -25.65
N PRO A 54 12.34 7.17 -25.07
CA PRO A 54 13.44 8.14 -25.04
C PRO A 54 14.60 7.72 -24.13
N SER A 55 14.36 6.82 -23.17
CA SER A 55 15.38 6.37 -22.21
C SER A 55 15.38 4.86 -21.98
N ARG A 56 16.56 4.30 -21.65
CA ARG A 56 16.70 2.87 -21.31
C ARG A 56 15.87 2.47 -20.09
N ILE A 57 15.76 3.38 -19.13
CA ILE A 57 15.02 3.15 -17.88
C ILE A 57 13.53 2.97 -18.18
N GLU A 58 12.97 3.78 -19.09
CA GLU A 58 11.58 3.65 -19.50
C GLU A 58 11.32 2.34 -20.26
N ALA A 59 12.20 1.97 -21.20
CA ALA A 59 12.10 0.69 -21.90
C ALA A 59 12.19 -0.52 -20.94
N LEU A 60 13.06 -0.45 -19.93
CA LEU A 60 13.16 -1.47 -18.87
C LEU A 60 11.89 -1.50 -17.98
N GLY A 61 11.32 -0.33 -17.68
CA GLY A 61 10.04 -0.22 -16.96
C GLY A 61 8.90 -0.90 -17.72
N ALA A 62 8.79 -0.66 -19.02
CA ALA A 62 7.83 -1.31 -19.90
C ALA A 62 8.05 -2.83 -19.97
N GLU A 63 9.29 -3.30 -20.10
CA GLU A 63 9.62 -4.74 -20.05
C GLU A 63 9.10 -5.40 -18.76
N ARG A 64 9.41 -4.81 -17.59
CA ARG A 64 8.99 -5.34 -16.29
C ARG A 64 7.48 -5.40 -16.16
N GLN A 65 6.78 -4.37 -16.62
CA GLN A 65 5.32 -4.33 -16.58
C GLN A 65 4.71 -5.42 -17.47
N LEU A 66 5.20 -5.56 -18.70
CA LEU A 66 4.68 -6.54 -19.66
C LEU A 66 4.94 -7.98 -19.22
N LYS A 67 6.08 -8.28 -18.57
CA LYS A 67 6.37 -9.61 -18.04
C LYS A 67 5.27 -10.11 -17.09
N GLY A 68 4.74 -9.24 -16.23
CA GLY A 68 3.66 -9.55 -15.28
C GLY A 68 2.24 -9.63 -15.87
N TRP A 69 2.06 -9.40 -17.17
CA TRP A 69 0.71 -9.47 -17.78
C TRP A 69 0.28 -10.90 -18.08
N SER A 70 -1.03 -11.15 -18.00
CA SER A 70 -1.63 -12.40 -18.46
C SER A 70 -1.41 -12.61 -19.96
N ARG A 71 -1.44 -13.87 -20.41
CA ARG A 71 -1.33 -14.22 -21.83
C ARG A 71 -2.34 -13.47 -22.69
N ALA A 72 -3.61 -13.48 -22.28
CA ALA A 72 -4.69 -12.79 -22.99
C ALA A 72 -4.41 -11.29 -23.16
N LYS A 73 -3.83 -10.64 -22.13
CA LYS A 73 -3.50 -9.22 -22.19
C LYS A 73 -2.31 -8.92 -23.10
N LYS A 74 -1.33 -9.83 -23.15
CA LYS A 74 -0.18 -9.76 -24.08
C LYS A 74 -0.63 -9.95 -25.54
N GLU A 75 -1.53 -10.89 -25.79
CA GLU A 75 -2.13 -11.12 -27.11
C GLU A 75 -2.98 -9.94 -27.57
N ALA A 76 -3.80 -9.37 -26.67
CA ALA A 76 -4.58 -8.17 -26.97
C ALA A 76 -3.69 -6.96 -27.32
N LEU A 77 -2.55 -6.80 -26.62
CA LEU A 77 -1.57 -5.76 -26.93
C LEU A 77 -0.92 -5.98 -28.30
N ALA A 78 -0.51 -7.22 -28.60
CA ALA A 78 0.07 -7.57 -29.90
C ALA A 78 -0.90 -7.38 -31.07
N ALA A 79 -2.21 -7.57 -30.83
CA ALA A 79 -3.27 -7.33 -31.81
C ALA A 79 -3.66 -5.84 -31.96
N GLY A 80 -3.07 -4.93 -31.17
CA GLY A 80 -3.46 -3.51 -31.14
C GLY A 80 -4.87 -3.26 -30.58
N ASN A 81 -5.48 -4.26 -29.94
CA ASN A 81 -6.84 -4.18 -29.40
C ASN A 81 -6.81 -3.60 -27.99
N TRP A 82 -6.71 -2.27 -27.92
CA TRP A 82 -6.65 -1.53 -26.67
C TRP A 82 -7.91 -1.67 -25.80
N GLU A 83 -9.07 -1.88 -26.40
CA GLU A 83 -10.32 -2.16 -25.66
C GLU A 83 -10.24 -3.48 -24.90
N ALA A 84 -9.75 -4.54 -25.56
CA ALA A 84 -9.53 -5.83 -24.92
C ALA A 84 -8.44 -5.76 -23.84
N VAL A 85 -7.34 -5.02 -24.07
CA VAL A 85 -6.31 -4.78 -23.04
C VAL A 85 -6.91 -4.10 -21.80
N ARG A 86 -7.80 -3.12 -22.00
CA ARG A 86 -8.48 -2.39 -20.93
C ARG A 86 -9.48 -3.27 -20.18
N PHE A 87 -10.24 -4.09 -20.90
CA PHE A 87 -11.18 -5.04 -20.30
C PHE A 87 -10.45 -6.09 -19.45
N LEU A 88 -9.39 -6.69 -19.98
CA LEU A 88 -8.57 -7.70 -19.28
C LEU A 88 -7.74 -7.11 -18.13
N ALA A 89 -7.61 -5.79 -18.04
CA ALA A 89 -6.99 -5.11 -16.90
C ALA A 89 -7.97 -4.88 -15.73
N ARG A 90 -9.29 -5.04 -15.93
CA ARG A 90 -10.29 -4.97 -14.85
C ARG A 90 -10.27 -6.29 -14.08
N LYS A 91 -10.09 -6.26 -12.76
CA LYS A 91 -10.25 -7.46 -11.91
C LYS A 91 -11.72 -7.88 -11.96
N SER A 92 -12.01 -9.08 -12.48
CA SER A 92 -13.29 -9.74 -12.23
C SER A 92 -13.31 -10.20 -10.77
N PHE A 93 -14.14 -9.57 -9.95
CA PHE A 93 -14.56 -10.06 -8.64
C PHE A 93 -15.86 -10.84 -8.82
N ASP A 94 -15.88 -11.87 -9.66
CA ASP A 94 -16.86 -12.95 -9.53
C ASP A 94 -16.49 -14.16 -10.39
N THR A 95 -17.06 -15.31 -10.03
CA THR A 95 -16.94 -16.68 -10.58
C THR A 95 -15.76 -17.53 -10.09
N GLY A 96 -16.06 -18.33 -9.07
CA GLY A 96 -15.21 -19.37 -8.46
C GLY A 96 -14.95 -20.61 -9.33
N LEU A 97 -14.63 -20.45 -10.62
CA LEU A 97 -14.00 -21.50 -11.42
C LEU A 97 -12.72 -20.95 -12.05
N ARG A 98 -11.58 -21.15 -11.37
CA ARG A 98 -10.27 -20.99 -12.02
C ARG A 98 -9.92 -22.28 -12.75
N LEU A 99 -10.16 -22.30 -14.06
CA LEU A 99 -9.36 -23.11 -14.98
C LEU A 99 -7.89 -22.72 -14.80
N ARG A 100 -7.08 -23.65 -14.29
CA ARG A 100 -5.64 -23.43 -14.09
C ARG A 100 -5.00 -23.18 -15.46
N SER A 101 -4.56 -21.94 -15.69
CA SER A 101 -3.70 -21.60 -16.82
C SER A 101 -2.25 -21.94 -16.46
N ALA A 102 -1.51 -22.56 -17.39
CA ALA A 102 -0.12 -22.99 -17.17
C ALA A 102 0.81 -21.83 -16.75
N PRO A 103 1.79 -22.07 -15.86
CA PRO A 103 2.53 -21.01 -15.18
C PRO A 103 3.53 -20.29 -16.09
N THR A 104 3.62 -18.96 -15.93
CA THR A 104 4.56 -18.07 -16.61
C THR A 104 5.85 -17.84 -15.80
N GLN A 105 6.97 -18.05 -16.48
CA GLN A 105 8.36 -17.64 -16.25
C GLN A 105 9.07 -17.80 -14.89
N ASP A 106 8.42 -17.84 -13.71
CA ASP A 106 9.16 -17.87 -12.42
C ASP A 106 8.71 -18.89 -11.36
N GLU A 107 7.79 -19.81 -11.67
CA GLU A 107 7.34 -20.83 -10.68
C GLU A 107 7.87 -22.26 -10.93
N ARG A 108 8.88 -22.44 -11.80
CA ARG A 108 9.45 -23.78 -12.12
C ARG A 108 10.97 -23.84 -12.06
N GLY A 109 11.57 -23.07 -11.15
CA GLY A 109 12.99 -23.14 -10.80
C GLY A 109 13.19 -23.74 -9.41
N GLY A 110 12.73 -24.98 -9.20
CA GLY A 110 12.95 -25.68 -7.93
C GLY A 110 11.87 -26.71 -7.66
N VAL A 111 12.22 -27.97 -7.86
CA VAL A 111 11.76 -29.21 -7.21
C VAL A 111 11.80 -30.33 -8.26
N GLU A 112 12.65 -31.28 -7.97
CA GLU A 112 12.88 -32.53 -8.67
C GLU A 112 11.62 -33.42 -8.70
N ASP A 113 11.50 -34.18 -9.79
CA ASP A 113 11.00 -35.54 -9.86
C ASP A 113 9.63 -35.88 -9.23
N ARG A 114 8.62 -36.13 -10.08
CA ARG A 114 7.75 -37.33 -10.06
C ARG A 114 6.71 -37.27 -11.19
N GLY A 115 6.45 -38.43 -11.77
CA GLY A 115 5.81 -38.62 -13.07
C GLY A 115 4.28 -38.56 -13.10
N GLU A 116 3.77 -38.67 -14.33
CA GLU A 116 2.52 -39.33 -14.78
C GLU A 116 1.19 -38.82 -14.17
N LEU A 117 0.06 -38.61 -14.86
CA LEU A 117 -0.51 -39.03 -16.13
C LEU A 117 -1.55 -37.98 -16.57
N ALA A 118 -1.84 -37.92 -17.87
CA ALA A 118 -2.91 -37.14 -18.47
C ALA A 118 -4.27 -37.84 -18.33
N GLU A 119 -5.39 -37.09 -18.38
CA GLU A 119 -6.60 -37.50 -19.12
C GLU A 119 -7.65 -36.38 -19.28
N HIS A 120 -8.56 -36.65 -20.21
CA HIS A 120 -9.38 -35.79 -21.06
C HIS A 120 -10.48 -34.92 -20.39
N ILE A 121 -10.82 -33.80 -21.04
CA ILE A 121 -12.10 -33.10 -20.90
C ILE A 121 -12.83 -33.17 -22.23
N ASP A 122 -14.06 -33.65 -22.21
CA ASP A 122 -15.03 -33.65 -23.32
C ASP A 122 -16.10 -32.57 -23.05
N PHE A 123 -16.52 -31.85 -24.09
CA PHE A 123 -17.53 -30.78 -24.03
C PHE A 123 -18.82 -31.29 -24.69
N GLY A 124 -19.91 -31.36 -23.91
CA GLY A 124 -21.24 -31.72 -24.37
C GLY A 124 -22.30 -30.73 -23.90
N GLU A 125 -23.28 -30.50 -24.77
CA GLU A 125 -24.21 -29.38 -24.86
C GLU A 125 -25.28 -29.22 -23.76
N LEU A 126 -25.71 -27.96 -23.64
CA LEU A 126 -27.02 -27.38 -23.29
C LEU A 126 -28.21 -28.33 -23.00
N GLY A 127 -28.95 -28.01 -21.94
CA GLY A 127 -30.32 -28.48 -21.72
C GLY A 127 -30.98 -27.84 -20.50
N GLU A 128 -32.11 -27.17 -20.73
CA GLU A 128 -32.97 -26.41 -19.82
C GLU A 128 -33.58 -27.24 -18.66
N ILE A 129 -33.79 -26.58 -17.50
CA ILE A 129 -34.93 -26.72 -16.56
C ILE A 129 -34.72 -25.66 -15.46
N GLY A 130 -35.65 -24.77 -15.10
CA GLY A 130 -37.01 -25.03 -14.62
C GLY A 130 -37.06 -24.58 -13.15
N GLY A 131 -37.86 -23.55 -12.85
CA GLY A 131 -37.75 -22.75 -11.61
C GLY A 131 -38.30 -23.34 -10.32
N PHE A 132 -38.11 -22.57 -9.25
CA PHE A 132 -38.80 -22.55 -7.94
C PHE A 132 -38.43 -21.18 -7.35
N GLY A 133 -39.30 -20.34 -6.77
CA GLY A 133 -40.52 -20.57 -6.00
C GLY A 133 -40.38 -19.76 -4.71
N ASP A 134 -41.25 -18.77 -4.52
CA ASP A 134 -41.29 -17.79 -3.41
C ASP A 134 -41.15 -18.39 -2.00
N VAL A 135 -40.45 -17.69 -1.11
CA VAL A 135 -40.86 -17.51 0.30
C VAL A 135 -40.38 -16.12 0.78
N ILE A 136 -41.34 -15.22 0.96
CA ILE A 136 -41.25 -13.97 1.73
C ILE A 136 -41.84 -14.27 3.11
N ASP A 137 -41.10 -13.97 4.16
CA ASP A 137 -41.59 -14.06 5.54
C ASP A 137 -41.66 -12.64 6.13
N GLU A 138 -42.87 -12.09 6.15
CA GLU A 138 -43.26 -10.91 6.92
C GLU A 138 -43.84 -11.39 8.26
N ASN A 139 -43.34 -10.88 9.38
CA ASN A 139 -44.14 -10.53 10.57
C ASN A 139 -43.24 -9.98 11.70
N MET A 140 -43.30 -8.67 11.95
CA MET A 140 -43.16 -8.14 13.31
C MET A 140 -44.00 -6.87 13.46
N THR A 141 -44.84 -6.91 14.47
CA THR A 141 -46.06 -6.14 14.70
C THR A 141 -45.80 -4.69 15.17
N ARG A 142 -46.67 -3.77 14.73
CA ARG A 142 -46.89 -2.43 15.33
C ARG A 142 -47.74 -2.56 16.59
N ALA A 143 -47.37 -1.82 17.64
CA ALA A 143 -48.29 -1.37 18.69
C ALA A 143 -47.90 0.06 19.12
N ASP A 144 -48.90 0.94 19.09
CA ASP A 144 -48.88 2.36 19.49
C ASP A 144 -48.69 2.51 21.00
N ILE A 145 -48.02 3.60 21.46
CA ILE A 145 -48.46 4.45 22.59
C ILE A 145 -47.93 5.89 22.38
N THR A 146 -48.87 6.84 22.36
CA THR A 146 -48.74 8.29 22.44
C THR A 146 -48.38 8.79 23.84
N GLY A 147 -47.64 9.89 23.99
CA GLY A 147 -47.65 10.67 25.24
C GLY A 147 -46.44 11.55 25.51
N ASP A 148 -46.66 12.86 25.30
CA ASP A 148 -46.21 14.01 26.10
C ASP A 148 -44.77 14.54 26.09
N SER A 149 -44.74 15.85 25.87
CA SER A 149 -43.60 16.74 26.00
C SER A 149 -43.35 17.08 27.46
N GLU A 150 -42.12 16.93 27.93
CA GLU A 150 -41.60 17.75 29.02
C GLU A 150 -40.17 18.19 28.72
N THR A 151 -40.04 19.52 28.70
CA THR A 151 -38.79 20.27 28.70
C THR A 151 -38.01 20.01 29.99
N LEU A 152 -36.83 19.41 29.88
CA LEU A 152 -35.79 19.51 30.88
C LEU A 152 -34.52 20.04 30.22
N SER A 153 -34.29 21.32 30.48
CA SER A 153 -32.98 21.96 30.36
C SER A 153 -32.03 21.30 31.35
N ASP A 154 -31.00 20.63 30.86
CA ASP A 154 -29.80 20.38 31.64
C ASP A 154 -28.59 20.27 30.71
N GLY A 155 -27.47 20.85 31.17
CA GLY A 155 -26.29 21.18 30.37
C GLY A 155 -25.71 20.00 29.59
N ALA A 156 -25.90 20.02 28.28
CA ALA A 156 -25.14 19.20 27.37
C ALA A 156 -23.71 19.75 27.29
N GLY A 157 -22.80 19.18 28.08
CA GLY A 157 -21.43 19.03 27.62
C GLY A 157 -21.51 18.42 26.23
N ILE A 158 -21.02 19.14 25.22
CA ILE A 158 -20.97 18.64 23.84
C ILE A 158 -20.03 17.44 23.86
N VAL A 159 -20.61 16.25 24.01
CA VAL A 159 -19.94 15.00 23.72
C VAL A 159 -19.78 15.01 22.20
N GLY A 160 -18.67 15.58 21.74
CA GLY A 160 -18.37 15.72 20.32
C GLY A 160 -18.37 14.34 19.68
N GLY A 161 -19.30 14.11 18.77
CA GLY A 161 -19.21 12.97 17.86
C GLY A 161 -17.86 12.98 17.13
N PRO A 162 -17.41 11.84 16.59
CA PRO A 162 -16.09 11.73 15.99
C PRO A 162 -15.93 12.78 14.88
N THR A 163 -14.90 13.61 14.98
CA THR A 163 -14.62 14.68 14.01
C THR A 163 -14.61 14.10 12.59
N PRO A 164 -15.34 14.71 11.63
CA PRO A 164 -15.41 14.19 10.28
C PRO A 164 -14.03 14.26 9.61
N PRO A 165 -13.66 13.26 8.78
CA PRO A 165 -12.43 13.33 8.00
C PRO A 165 -12.36 14.60 7.14
N PRO A 166 -11.15 15.14 6.90
CA PRO A 166 -10.98 16.31 6.07
C PRO A 166 -11.31 16.01 4.60
N VAL A 167 -11.89 17.01 3.94
CA VAL A 167 -12.14 17.03 2.50
C VAL A 167 -10.86 17.40 1.76
N ILE A 168 -10.48 16.60 0.76
CA ILE A 168 -9.32 16.91 -0.09
C ILE A 168 -9.79 17.66 -1.32
N VAL A 169 -9.34 18.91 -1.47
CA VAL A 169 -9.73 19.79 -2.57
C VAL A 169 -8.55 19.99 -3.51
N LEU A 170 -8.67 19.50 -4.74
CA LEU A 170 -7.68 19.69 -5.79
C LEU A 170 -8.08 20.90 -6.65
N VAL A 171 -7.32 21.98 -6.57
CA VAL A 171 -7.55 23.23 -7.28
C VAL A 171 -6.83 23.21 -8.61
N ARG A 172 -7.60 23.33 -9.69
CA ARG A 172 -7.14 23.38 -11.09
C ARG A 172 -6.11 22.27 -11.44
N PRO A 173 -6.33 20.99 -11.06
CA PRO A 173 -5.39 19.91 -11.35
C PRO A 173 -5.16 19.78 -12.85
N GLN A 174 -3.91 19.55 -13.26
CA GLN A 174 -3.52 19.61 -14.66
C GLN A 174 -3.66 18.27 -15.37
N LEU A 175 -3.39 17.16 -14.67
CA LEU A 175 -3.38 15.82 -15.27
C LEU A 175 -4.33 14.89 -14.52
N GLY A 176 -5.21 14.19 -15.26
CA GLY A 176 -6.08 13.16 -14.70
C GLY A 176 -5.34 12.08 -13.93
N GLU A 177 -4.13 11.71 -14.36
CA GLU A 177 -3.28 10.77 -13.62
C GLU A 177 -2.94 11.23 -12.20
N ASN A 178 -2.71 12.54 -12.00
CA ASN A 178 -2.37 13.06 -10.69
C ASN A 178 -3.60 13.08 -9.78
N ILE A 179 -4.79 13.30 -10.33
CA ILE A 179 -6.06 13.11 -9.62
C ILE A 179 -6.18 11.65 -9.16
N GLY A 180 -5.92 10.69 -10.05
CA GLY A 180 -5.92 9.26 -9.71
C GLY A 180 -4.90 8.90 -8.64
N LYS A 181 -3.65 9.37 -8.76
CA LYS A 181 -2.59 9.15 -7.77
C LYS A 181 -2.94 9.79 -6.42
N ALA A 182 -3.58 10.97 -6.41
CA ALA A 182 -4.08 11.61 -5.19
C ALA A 182 -5.21 10.79 -4.55
N ALA A 183 -6.17 10.30 -5.32
CA ALA A 183 -7.23 9.42 -4.83
C ALA A 183 -6.69 8.13 -4.20
N ARG A 184 -5.66 7.53 -4.81
CA ARG A 184 -4.94 6.39 -4.23
C ARG A 184 -4.29 6.76 -2.90
N ALA A 185 -3.59 7.89 -2.85
CA ALA A 185 -2.96 8.38 -1.63
C ALA A 185 -3.99 8.63 -0.51
N MET A 186 -5.15 9.19 -0.84
CA MET A 186 -6.25 9.40 0.10
C MET A 186 -6.76 8.08 0.68
N LEU A 187 -7.09 7.11 -0.19
CA LEU A 187 -7.68 5.86 0.26
C LEU A 187 -6.72 5.01 1.10
N ASN A 188 -5.41 5.08 0.84
CA ASN A 188 -4.38 4.43 1.68
C ASN A 188 -4.47 4.86 3.15
N PHE A 189 -4.99 6.07 3.42
CA PHE A 189 -5.08 6.66 4.75
C PHE A 189 -6.52 6.90 5.21
N GLY A 190 -7.50 6.22 4.58
CA GLY A 190 -8.90 6.28 5.01
C GLY A 190 -9.66 7.54 4.59
N LEU A 191 -9.09 8.39 3.73
CA LEU A 191 -9.78 9.56 3.18
C LEU A 191 -10.54 9.18 1.90
N VAL A 192 -11.81 9.58 1.82
CA VAL A 192 -12.68 9.19 0.71
C VAL A 192 -13.38 10.36 -0.01
N GLU A 193 -13.38 11.55 0.59
CA GLU A 193 -14.07 12.70 0.03
C GLU A 193 -13.11 13.60 -0.74
N MET A 194 -13.29 13.65 -2.06
CA MET A 194 -12.51 14.48 -2.98
C MET A 194 -13.40 15.54 -3.61
N ARG A 195 -12.89 16.78 -3.70
CA ARG A 195 -13.49 17.87 -4.47
C ARG A 195 -12.51 18.39 -5.49
N LEU A 196 -12.99 18.68 -6.70
CA LEU A 196 -12.20 19.19 -7.81
C LEU A 196 -12.69 20.60 -8.14
N VAL A 197 -11.79 21.57 -8.13
CA VAL A 197 -12.12 22.94 -8.57
C VAL A 197 -11.56 23.17 -9.95
N SER A 198 -12.43 23.34 -10.94
CA SER A 198 -12.06 23.66 -12.34
C SER A 198 -10.90 22.80 -12.89
N PRO A 199 -11.03 21.46 -12.93
CA PRO A 199 -9.98 20.57 -13.46
C PRO A 199 -9.70 20.90 -14.92
N ARG A 200 -8.41 21.08 -15.28
CA ARG A 200 -8.01 21.62 -16.60
C ARG A 200 -8.49 20.76 -17.77
N ASP A 201 -8.34 19.44 -17.65
CA ASP A 201 -8.74 18.48 -18.67
C ASP A 201 -10.21 18.02 -18.53
N GLY A 202 -10.99 18.71 -17.68
CA GLY A 202 -12.37 18.35 -17.35
C GLY A 202 -12.49 17.11 -16.46
N TRP A 203 -13.74 16.81 -16.07
CA TRP A 203 -14.09 15.66 -15.25
C TRP A 203 -15.43 15.06 -15.71
N PRO A 204 -15.58 13.72 -15.76
CA PRO A 204 -14.62 12.67 -15.42
C PRO A 204 -13.48 12.51 -16.45
N ASN A 205 -12.28 12.12 -15.99
CA ASN A 205 -11.11 11.92 -16.84
C ASN A 205 -10.70 10.43 -16.93
N PRO A 206 -10.63 9.82 -18.14
CA PRO A 206 -10.29 8.40 -18.30
C PRO A 206 -8.92 7.98 -17.75
N SER A 207 -7.96 8.90 -17.70
CA SER A 207 -6.60 8.65 -17.21
C SER A 207 -6.52 8.57 -15.68
N ALA A 208 -7.52 9.07 -14.95
CA ALA A 208 -7.55 9.01 -13.48
C ALA A 208 -7.79 7.59 -12.95
N GLY A 209 -8.66 6.81 -13.62
CA GLY A 209 -9.04 5.47 -13.18
C GLY A 209 -7.85 4.50 -13.04
N PRO A 210 -7.04 4.29 -14.10
CA PRO A 210 -5.86 3.43 -14.02
C PRO A 210 -4.85 3.89 -12.96
N ALA A 211 -4.65 5.21 -12.82
CA ALA A 211 -3.71 5.79 -11.87
C ALA A 211 -4.15 5.62 -10.40
N ALA A 212 -5.47 5.55 -10.13
CA ALA A 212 -6.02 5.31 -8.80
C ALA A 212 -5.81 3.87 -8.28
N SER A 213 -5.54 2.90 -9.15
CA SER A 213 -5.12 1.54 -8.79
C SER A 213 -5.91 0.91 -7.63
N GLY A 214 -7.25 0.92 -7.73
CA GLY A 214 -8.15 0.37 -6.71
C GLY A 214 -8.91 1.43 -5.90
N ALA A 215 -8.48 2.70 -5.91
CA ALA A 215 -9.20 3.80 -5.28
C ALA A 215 -10.35 4.39 -6.12
N GLY A 216 -11.06 3.53 -6.86
CA GLY A 216 -12.14 3.94 -7.76
C GLY A 216 -13.29 4.63 -7.02
N MET A 217 -13.58 4.24 -5.78
CA MET A 217 -14.66 4.83 -4.98
C MET A 217 -14.47 6.32 -4.71
N VAL A 218 -13.22 6.76 -4.50
CA VAL A 218 -12.90 8.18 -4.26
C VAL A 218 -13.17 9.01 -5.51
N LEU A 219 -12.82 8.46 -6.69
CA LEU A 219 -13.09 9.12 -7.97
C LEU A 219 -14.58 9.13 -8.31
N GLN A 220 -15.30 8.05 -8.04
CA GLN A 220 -16.75 7.95 -8.29
C GLN A 220 -17.54 8.97 -7.47
N ASN A 221 -17.10 9.23 -6.23
CA ASN A 221 -17.73 10.18 -5.32
C ASN A 221 -17.14 11.59 -5.44
N ALA A 222 -16.20 11.84 -6.36
CA ALA A 222 -15.56 13.14 -6.49
C ALA A 222 -16.55 14.19 -7.00
N GLN A 223 -16.65 15.31 -6.29
CA GLN A 223 -17.55 16.41 -6.63
C GLN A 223 -16.78 17.54 -7.33
N VAL A 224 -17.38 18.15 -8.36
CA VAL A 224 -16.76 19.21 -9.15
C VAL A 224 -17.41 20.55 -8.81
N TYR A 225 -16.59 21.58 -8.66
CA TYR A 225 -16.99 22.94 -8.32
C TYR A 225 -16.30 23.95 -9.24
N ASP A 226 -16.95 25.09 -9.45
CA ASP A 226 -16.43 26.18 -10.28
C ASP A 226 -15.43 27.08 -9.53
N SER A 227 -15.47 27.07 -8.20
CA SER A 227 -14.62 27.92 -7.35
C SER A 227 -14.21 27.25 -6.05
N VAL A 228 -13.10 27.72 -5.48
CA VAL A 228 -12.63 27.28 -4.15
C VAL A 228 -13.66 27.62 -3.08
N ALA A 229 -14.26 28.81 -3.14
CA ALA A 229 -15.29 29.24 -2.20
C ALA A 229 -16.49 28.28 -2.17
N ALA A 230 -16.98 27.84 -3.34
CA ALA A 230 -18.05 26.86 -3.42
C ALA A 230 -17.60 25.47 -2.89
N ALA A 231 -16.38 25.06 -3.22
CA ALA A 231 -15.82 23.79 -2.77
C ALA A 231 -15.51 23.73 -1.26
N THR A 232 -15.52 24.84 -0.54
CA THR A 232 -15.25 24.90 0.91
C THR A 232 -16.39 25.49 1.72
N ALA A 233 -17.56 25.74 1.12
CA ALA A 233 -18.65 26.50 1.73
C ALA A 233 -19.20 25.89 3.04
N ASP A 234 -19.12 24.58 3.18
CA ASP A 234 -19.55 23.79 4.34
C ASP A 234 -18.41 23.44 5.31
N CYS A 235 -17.19 23.93 5.08
CA CYS A 235 -16.03 23.65 5.91
C CYS A 235 -15.72 24.81 6.86
N ALA A 236 -15.74 24.52 8.17
CA ALA A 236 -15.41 25.48 9.22
C ALA A 236 -13.90 25.77 9.28
N GLN A 237 -13.07 24.81 8.87
CA GLN A 237 -11.62 24.95 8.78
C GLN A 237 -11.16 24.75 7.35
N VAL A 238 -10.35 25.67 6.83
CA VAL A 238 -9.79 25.58 5.48
C VAL A 238 -8.29 25.80 5.55
N PHE A 239 -7.54 24.85 5.01
CA PHE A 239 -6.08 24.82 5.00
C PHE A 239 -5.57 24.93 3.56
N ALA A 240 -4.53 25.74 3.32
CA ALA A 240 -3.89 25.86 2.01
C ALA A 240 -2.48 25.28 2.02
N THR A 241 -2.18 24.35 1.11
CA THR A 241 -0.84 23.80 0.98
C THR A 241 0.04 24.67 0.07
N THR A 242 1.19 25.10 0.56
CA THR A 242 2.19 25.82 -0.24
C THR A 242 3.58 25.62 0.32
N VAL A 243 4.55 25.51 -0.59
CA VAL A 243 5.99 25.49 -0.28
C VAL A 243 6.61 26.89 -0.36
N ARG A 244 5.87 27.87 -0.91
CA ARG A 244 6.31 29.24 -1.12
C ARG A 244 5.82 30.14 0.00
N LYS A 245 6.69 31.03 0.49
CA LYS A 245 6.32 32.21 1.29
C LYS A 245 5.58 33.20 0.38
N ARG A 246 4.31 32.93 0.11
CA ARG A 246 3.41 33.91 -0.53
C ARG A 246 3.22 35.00 0.51
N GLY A 247 3.35 36.27 0.13
CA GLY A 247 3.33 37.45 1.03
C GLY A 247 2.01 37.70 1.78
N VAL A 248 1.31 36.65 2.15
CA VAL A 248 0.07 36.60 2.91
C VAL A 248 0.43 36.28 4.36
N THR A 249 0.04 37.16 5.28
CA THR A 249 0.29 37.00 6.72
C THR A 249 -0.74 36.07 7.32
N LYS A 250 -0.52 34.76 7.20
CA LYS A 250 -1.38 33.72 7.81
C LYS A 250 -0.54 32.79 8.69
N PRO A 251 -1.15 32.14 9.70
CA PRO A 251 -0.49 31.09 10.45
C PRO A 251 0.05 30.01 9.51
N VAL A 252 1.30 29.62 9.73
CA VAL A 252 1.98 28.56 8.96
C VAL A 252 2.26 27.41 9.90
N VAL A 253 1.81 26.22 9.52
CA VAL A 253 1.94 24.99 10.30
C VAL A 253 2.53 23.87 9.45
N THR A 254 3.11 22.88 10.11
CA THR A 254 3.52 21.63 9.46
C THR A 254 2.31 20.71 9.24
N PRO A 255 2.42 19.67 8.41
CA PRO A 255 1.34 18.70 8.24
C PRO A 255 0.93 17.98 9.54
N GLU A 256 1.89 17.72 10.44
CA GLU A 256 1.63 17.15 11.78
C GLU A 256 0.79 18.09 12.67
N GLN A 257 1.15 19.38 12.68
CA GLN A 257 0.41 20.39 13.43
C GLN A 257 -1.01 20.58 12.85
N ALA A 258 -1.13 20.62 11.52
CA ALA A 258 -2.43 20.70 10.85
C ALA A 258 -3.31 19.49 11.16
N ALA A 259 -2.74 18.27 11.18
CA ALA A 259 -3.46 17.06 11.58
C ALA A 259 -4.00 17.16 13.01
N THR A 260 -3.18 17.66 13.94
CA THR A 260 -3.60 17.88 15.33
C THR A 260 -4.75 18.89 15.42
N GLU A 261 -4.66 20.01 14.69
CA GLU A 261 -5.73 21.01 14.62
C GLU A 261 -7.03 20.43 14.04
N ILE A 262 -6.93 19.64 12.96
CA ILE A 262 -8.08 19.00 12.32
C ILE A 262 -8.79 18.04 13.27
N HIS A 263 -8.05 17.23 14.04
CA HIS A 263 -8.66 16.29 14.99
C HIS A 263 -9.29 17.00 16.19
N ALA A 264 -8.70 18.11 16.66
CA ALA A 264 -9.16 18.85 17.82
C ALA A 264 -10.33 19.81 17.53
N ALA A 265 -10.46 20.31 16.29
CA ALA A 265 -11.46 21.30 15.94
C ALA A 265 -12.83 20.65 15.61
N PRO A 266 -13.95 21.23 16.07
CA PRO A 266 -15.28 20.78 15.65
C PRO A 266 -15.59 21.23 14.21
N GLY A 267 -16.45 20.46 13.54
CA GLY A 267 -16.92 20.77 12.19
C GLY A 267 -16.06 20.18 11.06
N ARG A 268 -16.43 20.48 9.82
CA ARG A 268 -15.73 19.96 8.64
C ARG A 268 -14.47 20.76 8.34
N SER A 269 -13.44 20.06 7.90
CA SER A 269 -12.17 20.65 7.45
C SER A 269 -11.97 20.42 5.96
N ALA A 270 -11.40 21.37 5.24
CA ALA A 270 -10.95 21.24 3.86
C ALA A 270 -9.46 21.53 3.73
N ILE A 271 -8.76 20.76 2.90
CA ILE A 271 -7.34 20.96 2.59
C ILE A 271 -7.20 21.19 1.09
N LEU A 272 -6.70 22.38 0.74
CA LEU A 272 -6.50 22.83 -0.63
C LEU A 272 -5.12 22.43 -1.14
N PHE A 273 -5.09 21.83 -2.33
CA PHE A 273 -3.87 21.52 -3.08
C PHE A 273 -3.93 22.18 -4.44
N GLY A 274 -2.88 22.92 -4.80
CA GLY A 274 -2.83 23.62 -6.08
C GLY A 274 -2.25 22.81 -7.24
N PRO A 275 -2.25 23.38 -8.45
CA PRO A 275 -1.65 22.77 -9.63
C PRO A 275 -0.16 22.47 -9.46
N GLU A 276 0.32 21.44 -10.14
CA GLU A 276 1.64 20.81 -9.98
C GLU A 276 2.81 21.77 -10.20
N ARG A 277 2.67 22.77 -11.08
CA ARG A 277 3.76 23.70 -11.43
C ARG A 277 3.68 25.02 -10.67
N SER A 278 2.48 25.57 -10.52
CA SER A 278 2.25 26.90 -9.98
C SER A 278 1.93 26.90 -8.49
N GLY A 279 1.47 25.78 -7.94
CA GLY A 279 0.76 25.73 -6.66
C GLY A 279 -0.51 26.59 -6.70
N LEU A 280 -1.13 26.77 -5.52
CA LEU A 280 -2.34 27.59 -5.35
C LEU A 280 -2.14 29.02 -5.90
N GLU A 281 -3.19 29.79 -6.15
CA GLU A 281 -3.05 31.24 -6.39
C GLU A 281 -3.17 32.01 -5.07
N THR A 282 -2.80 33.29 -5.07
CA THR A 282 -2.93 34.14 -3.88
C THR A 282 -4.38 34.18 -3.38
N ASP A 283 -5.34 34.23 -4.31
CA ASP A 283 -6.77 34.25 -4.00
C ASP A 283 -7.26 32.92 -3.42
N ASP A 284 -6.75 31.77 -3.89
CA ASP A 284 -7.08 30.48 -3.28
C ASP A 284 -6.53 30.39 -1.84
N VAL A 285 -5.29 30.88 -1.64
CA VAL A 285 -4.68 30.96 -0.30
C VAL A 285 -5.44 31.95 0.58
N ALA A 286 -6.07 32.98 0.01
CA ALA A 286 -6.88 33.96 0.73
C ALA A 286 -8.12 33.34 1.39
N VAL A 287 -8.68 32.27 0.82
CA VAL A 287 -9.83 31.53 1.39
C VAL A 287 -9.44 30.73 2.63
N ALA A 288 -8.22 30.16 2.66
CA ALA A 288 -7.78 29.32 3.78
C ALA A 288 -7.45 30.13 5.05
N ARG A 289 -7.76 29.64 6.24
CA ARG A 289 -7.35 30.29 7.49
C ARG A 289 -5.88 30.06 7.83
N THR A 290 -5.39 28.86 7.50
CA THR A 290 -4.07 28.37 7.89
C THR A 290 -3.33 27.84 6.67
N ILE A 291 -2.02 28.06 6.62
CA ILE A 291 -1.13 27.53 5.58
C ILE A 291 -0.44 26.28 6.10
N ILE A 292 -0.48 25.20 5.32
CA ILE A 292 0.32 24.00 5.55
C ILE A 292 1.58 24.09 4.68
N THR A 293 2.74 24.08 5.32
CA THR A 293 4.03 23.99 4.64
C THR A 293 4.72 22.68 5.02
N VAL A 294 4.96 21.84 4.02
CA VAL A 294 5.78 20.62 4.20
C VAL A 294 7.25 21.04 4.29
N PRO A 295 7.99 20.68 5.37
CA PRO A 295 9.42 20.91 5.43
C PRO A 295 10.14 20.09 4.35
N ILE A 296 10.75 20.76 3.39
CA ILE A 296 11.48 20.15 2.26
C ILE A 296 12.80 20.85 2.03
N ASN A 297 13.68 20.25 1.23
CA ASN A 297 14.96 20.85 0.86
C ASN A 297 14.72 22.24 0.21
N PRO A 298 15.27 23.35 0.78
CA PRO A 298 15.14 24.68 0.20
C PRO A 298 15.67 24.79 -1.24
N GLU A 299 16.64 23.96 -1.61
CA GLU A 299 17.24 23.94 -2.95
C GLU A 299 16.35 23.20 -3.98
N PHE A 300 15.40 22.39 -3.52
CA PHE A 300 14.50 21.62 -4.39
C PHE A 300 13.10 21.49 -3.79
N GLY A 301 12.36 22.59 -3.84
CA GLY A 301 11.02 22.71 -3.26
C GLY A 301 9.87 22.20 -4.12
N SER A 302 10.05 21.14 -4.91
CA SER A 302 9.04 20.67 -5.89
C SER A 302 8.49 19.30 -5.52
N LEU A 303 7.36 19.27 -4.82
CA LEU A 303 6.61 18.04 -4.54
C LEU A 303 5.56 17.79 -5.61
N ASN A 304 5.43 16.54 -6.08
CA ASN A 304 4.30 16.14 -6.90
C ASN A 304 2.99 16.28 -6.10
N LEU A 305 1.87 16.59 -6.77
CA LEU A 305 0.55 16.73 -6.14
C LEU A 305 0.20 15.54 -5.24
N ALA A 306 0.33 14.31 -5.76
CA ALA A 306 0.02 13.12 -4.99
C ALA A 306 0.99 12.90 -3.81
N GLN A 307 2.24 13.37 -3.92
CA GLN A 307 3.19 13.35 -2.81
C GLN A 307 2.85 14.38 -1.72
N ALA A 308 2.30 15.54 -2.08
CA ALA A 308 1.79 16.47 -1.07
C ALA A 308 0.56 15.88 -0.36
N VAL A 309 -0.37 15.30 -1.12
CA VAL A 309 -1.58 14.65 -0.58
C VAL A 309 -1.21 13.49 0.35
N ILE A 310 -0.27 12.62 -0.06
CA ILE A 310 0.11 11.44 0.74
C ILE A 310 0.74 11.83 2.08
N LEU A 311 1.56 12.88 2.13
CA LEU A 311 2.20 13.33 3.38
C LEU A 311 1.17 13.88 4.36
N VAL A 312 0.25 14.71 3.87
CA VAL A 312 -0.82 15.29 4.71
C VAL A 312 -1.79 14.20 5.19
N ALA A 313 -2.18 13.28 4.30
CA ALA A 313 -3.07 12.18 4.64
C ALA A 313 -2.43 11.23 5.66
N TYR A 314 -1.12 10.95 5.51
CA TYR A 314 -0.36 10.15 6.46
C TYR A 314 -0.32 10.80 7.85
N GLU A 315 0.07 12.08 7.95
CA GLU A 315 0.08 12.77 9.24
C GLU A 315 -1.30 12.83 9.89
N TRP A 316 -2.35 13.07 9.09
CA TRP A 316 -3.72 13.01 9.58
C TRP A 316 -4.08 11.62 10.14
N SER A 317 -3.67 10.55 9.45
CA SER A 317 -4.01 9.19 9.88
C SER A 317 -3.43 8.77 11.23
N LYS A 318 -2.31 9.40 11.67
CA LYS A 318 -1.69 9.09 12.97
C LYS A 318 -2.54 9.52 14.17
N GLY A 319 -3.44 10.49 13.98
CA GLY A 319 -4.35 10.96 15.02
C GLY A 319 -5.67 10.18 15.07
N LEU A 320 -5.86 9.16 14.24
CA LEU A 320 -7.05 8.33 14.27
C LEU A 320 -7.12 7.54 15.59
N THR A 321 -8.30 7.54 16.20
CA THR A 321 -8.59 6.72 17.39
C THR A 321 -8.64 5.24 17.04
N ALA A 322 -8.56 4.36 18.04
CA ALA A 322 -8.58 2.90 17.89
C ALA A 322 -9.75 2.38 17.01
N GLU A 323 -10.90 3.06 17.01
CA GLU A 323 -12.07 2.70 16.19
C GLU A 323 -11.88 2.97 14.68
N ARG A 324 -10.96 3.85 14.30
CA ARG A 324 -10.61 4.19 12.90
C ARG A 324 -9.15 3.86 12.58
N GLU A 325 -8.46 3.13 13.46
CA GLU A 325 -7.04 2.86 13.34
C GLU A 325 -6.75 2.01 12.09
N LEU A 326 -5.84 2.49 11.25
CA LEU A 326 -5.42 1.77 10.07
C LEU A 326 -4.58 0.56 10.49
N SER A 327 -4.91 -0.60 9.95
CA SER A 327 -4.24 -1.84 10.34
C SER A 327 -2.76 -1.84 9.95
N GLN A 328 -1.89 -2.07 10.93
CA GLN A 328 -0.50 -2.43 10.68
C GLN A 328 -0.39 -3.97 10.60
N PRO A 329 -0.13 -4.56 9.43
CA PRO A 329 0.03 -6.00 9.34
C PRO A 329 1.26 -6.40 10.15
N SER A 330 1.04 -7.23 11.17
CA SER A 330 2.04 -7.91 12.00
C SER A 330 2.92 -7.03 12.90
N ILE A 331 2.33 -6.53 14.00
CA ILE A 331 3.08 -6.49 15.25
C ILE A 331 2.93 -7.89 15.85
N ASN A 332 3.90 -8.77 15.62
CA ASN A 332 3.98 -9.98 16.43
C ASN A 332 4.17 -9.50 17.88
N PRO A 333 3.26 -9.82 18.81
CA PRO A 333 3.41 -9.35 20.18
C PRO A 333 4.71 -9.90 20.73
N ILE A 334 5.68 -9.01 20.97
CA ILE A 334 6.88 -9.36 21.72
C ILE A 334 6.36 -9.73 23.11
N MET A 335 6.58 -10.98 23.51
CA MET A 335 6.15 -11.44 24.84
C MET A 335 6.81 -10.56 25.91
N PRO A 336 6.09 -10.23 27.00
CA PRO A 336 6.67 -9.43 28.06
C PRO A 336 7.88 -10.15 28.69
N PRO A 337 8.82 -9.38 29.26
CA PRO A 337 9.91 -9.96 30.03
C PRO A 337 9.39 -10.89 31.14
N ALA A 338 10.10 -11.98 31.37
CA ALA A 338 9.81 -12.94 32.42
C ALA A 338 9.93 -12.28 33.81
N PRO A 339 9.28 -12.84 34.85
CA PRO A 339 9.55 -12.50 36.23
C PRO A 339 11.05 -12.56 36.57
N GLN A 340 11.51 -11.61 37.38
CA GLN A 340 12.92 -11.50 37.77
C GLN A 340 13.45 -12.79 38.42
N GLU A 341 12.60 -13.55 39.13
CA GLU A 341 12.94 -14.83 39.74
C GLU A 341 13.39 -15.88 38.70
N GLU A 342 12.73 -15.96 37.54
CA GLU A 342 13.11 -16.90 36.47
C GLU A 342 14.49 -16.54 35.89
N LEU A 343 14.72 -15.23 35.69
CA LEU A 343 15.99 -14.71 35.18
C LEU A 343 17.13 -14.95 36.18
N ASP A 344 16.91 -14.65 37.46
CA ASP A 344 17.88 -14.89 38.52
C ASP A 344 18.17 -16.38 38.68
N GLY A 345 17.17 -17.26 38.50
CA GLY A 345 17.33 -18.70 38.47
C GLY A 345 18.18 -19.22 37.30
N MET A 346 18.09 -18.59 36.12
CA MET A 346 18.97 -18.87 34.98
C MET A 346 20.40 -18.34 35.21
N ILE A 347 20.53 -17.11 35.71
CA ILE A 347 21.83 -16.50 36.03
C ILE A 347 22.56 -17.31 37.09
N GLY A 348 21.87 -17.76 38.14
CA GLY A 348 22.44 -18.62 39.19
C GLY A 348 22.90 -19.99 38.67
N GLN A 349 22.15 -20.57 37.73
CA GLN A 349 22.58 -21.81 37.05
C GLN A 349 23.88 -21.60 36.27
N LEU A 350 23.96 -20.55 35.46
CA LEU A 350 25.16 -20.20 34.70
C LEU A 350 26.34 -19.89 35.64
N ASP A 351 26.11 -19.13 36.71
CA ASP A 351 27.14 -18.77 37.69
C ASP A 351 27.77 -20.02 38.34
N THR A 352 26.93 -21.00 38.70
CA THR A 352 27.40 -22.29 39.25
C THR A 352 28.26 -23.06 38.25
N MET A 353 27.83 -23.11 36.98
CA MET A 353 28.59 -23.78 35.92
C MET A 353 29.94 -23.09 35.66
N LEU A 354 29.95 -21.76 35.60
CA LEU A 354 31.16 -20.97 35.38
C LEU A 354 32.15 -21.07 36.56
N MET A 355 31.64 -21.17 37.80
CA MET A 355 32.47 -21.48 38.96
C MET A 355 33.13 -22.85 38.84
N GLY A 356 32.36 -23.90 38.52
CA GLY A 356 32.89 -25.25 38.34
C GLY A 356 33.93 -25.36 37.20
N ALA A 357 33.81 -24.52 36.17
CA ALA A 357 34.73 -24.46 35.05
C ALA A 357 35.98 -23.56 35.29
N GLY A 358 36.07 -22.89 36.44
CA GLY A 358 37.20 -22.00 36.77
C GLY A 358 37.21 -20.66 36.01
N PHE A 359 36.07 -20.21 35.46
CA PHE A 359 35.97 -18.96 34.70
C PHE A 359 36.25 -17.70 35.54
N PHE A 360 35.96 -17.75 36.84
CA PHE A 360 36.09 -16.63 37.76
C PHE A 360 37.53 -16.51 38.30
N TYR A 361 38.43 -15.95 37.49
CA TYR A 361 39.82 -15.64 37.87
C TYR A 361 40.27 -14.31 37.23
N PRO A 362 41.03 -13.44 37.93
CA PRO A 362 41.56 -13.58 39.30
C PRO A 362 40.53 -13.32 40.42
N PRO A 363 40.78 -13.77 41.67
CA PRO A 363 39.78 -13.77 42.75
C PRO A 363 39.23 -12.39 43.16
N ASP A 364 40.04 -11.35 42.99
CA ASP A 364 39.69 -9.95 43.29
C ASP A 364 38.64 -9.39 42.32
N LYS A 365 38.50 -9.96 41.12
CA LYS A 365 37.57 -9.47 40.08
C LYS A 365 36.24 -10.20 40.01
N ILE A 366 36.05 -11.26 40.80
CA ILE A 366 34.87 -12.14 40.72
C ILE A 366 33.55 -11.36 40.81
N GLN A 367 33.44 -10.44 41.77
CA GLN A 367 32.21 -9.65 41.96
C GLN A 367 31.94 -8.70 40.79
N THR A 368 32.98 -8.09 40.22
CA THR A 368 32.84 -7.22 39.05
C THR A 368 32.41 -8.02 37.83
N THR A 369 33.03 -9.18 37.58
CA THR A 369 32.67 -10.07 36.46
C THR A 369 31.23 -10.57 36.59
N ARG A 370 30.78 -10.95 37.79
CA ARG A 370 29.38 -11.33 38.05
C ARG A 370 28.39 -10.21 37.76
N ARG A 371 28.70 -8.97 38.14
CA ARG A 371 27.87 -7.80 37.83
C ARG A 371 27.78 -7.58 36.32
N THR A 372 28.91 -7.67 35.62
CA THR A 372 28.95 -7.53 34.15
C THR A 372 28.11 -8.61 33.47
N LEU A 373 28.24 -9.88 33.88
CA LEU A 373 27.44 -10.98 33.35
C LEU A 373 25.95 -10.78 33.62
N ARG A 374 25.57 -10.35 34.84
CA ARG A 374 24.18 -10.03 35.17
C ARG A 374 23.64 -8.93 34.25
N THR A 375 24.36 -7.81 34.10
CA THR A 375 23.94 -6.72 33.21
C THR A 375 23.78 -7.18 31.76
N LEU A 376 24.70 -8.01 31.26
CA LEU A 376 24.63 -8.58 29.91
C LEU A 376 23.36 -9.42 29.74
N LEU A 377 23.01 -10.23 30.75
CA LEU A 377 21.86 -11.15 30.70
C LEU A 377 20.52 -10.48 31.00
N THR A 378 20.50 -9.36 31.73
CA THR A 378 19.26 -8.60 31.99
C THR A 378 18.88 -7.68 30.83
N LYS A 379 19.86 -7.15 30.08
CA LYS A 379 19.63 -6.19 28.97
C LYS A 379 18.64 -6.66 27.88
N PRO A 380 18.60 -7.94 27.46
CA PRO A 380 17.73 -8.35 26.35
C PRO A 380 16.23 -8.43 26.69
N GLY A 381 15.82 -8.40 27.97
CA GLY A 381 14.40 -8.41 28.34
C GLY A 381 13.67 -9.72 27.98
N TRP A 382 14.25 -10.85 28.38
CA TRP A 382 13.87 -12.20 27.94
C TRP A 382 12.47 -12.58 28.42
N SER A 383 11.69 -13.23 27.56
CA SER A 383 10.44 -13.90 27.91
C SER A 383 10.69 -15.20 28.70
N SER A 384 9.68 -15.68 29.44
CA SER A 384 9.77 -16.94 30.20
C SER A 384 10.07 -18.15 29.29
N GLN A 385 9.67 -18.09 28.00
CA GLN A 385 9.97 -19.15 27.04
C GLN A 385 11.46 -19.15 26.64
N GLU A 386 12.05 -17.97 26.42
CA GLU A 386 13.47 -17.82 26.08
C GLU A 386 14.36 -18.23 27.26
N ILE A 387 13.98 -17.83 28.48
CA ILE A 387 14.67 -18.26 29.71
C ILE A 387 14.62 -19.79 29.83
N ARG A 388 13.45 -20.43 29.68
CA ARG A 388 13.34 -21.90 29.72
C ARG A 388 14.22 -22.57 28.67
N THR A 389 14.24 -22.03 27.45
CA THR A 389 15.06 -22.55 26.35
C THR A 389 16.55 -22.50 26.72
N MET A 390 17.01 -21.36 27.23
CA MET A 390 18.41 -21.19 27.60
C MET A 390 18.80 -21.95 28.86
N ARG A 391 17.93 -22.11 29.85
CA ARG A 391 18.16 -23.07 30.96
C ARG A 391 18.29 -24.51 30.45
N GLY A 392 17.55 -24.86 29.39
CA GLY A 392 17.72 -26.12 28.66
C GLY A 392 19.11 -26.25 28.03
N VAL A 393 19.57 -25.21 27.32
CA VAL A 393 20.93 -25.14 26.75
C VAL A 393 21.99 -25.31 27.83
N LEU A 394 21.90 -24.55 28.92
CA LEU A 394 22.82 -24.65 30.06
C LEU A 394 22.83 -26.07 30.66
N SER A 395 21.67 -26.69 30.82
CA SER A 395 21.58 -28.06 31.33
C SER A 395 22.22 -29.08 30.39
N SER A 396 22.10 -28.89 29.07
CA SER A 396 22.77 -29.73 28.08
C SER A 396 24.29 -29.58 28.14
N LEU A 397 24.78 -28.34 28.30
CA LEU A 397 26.22 -28.04 28.40
C LEU A 397 26.86 -28.56 29.70
N ALA A 398 26.08 -28.64 30.79
CA ALA A 398 26.58 -29.15 32.08
C ALA A 398 26.87 -30.67 32.07
N GLY A 399 26.42 -31.42 31.06
CA GLY A 399 26.58 -32.88 30.97
C GLY A 399 25.64 -33.67 31.89
N LYS A 400 25.50 -34.99 31.66
CA LYS A 400 24.70 -35.87 32.53
C LYS A 400 25.41 -36.06 33.88
N LYS A 401 24.73 -35.79 35.00
CA LYS A 401 25.20 -36.21 36.33
C LYS A 401 25.49 -37.72 36.32
N PRO A 402 26.61 -38.19 36.90
CA PRO A 402 26.83 -39.62 37.09
C PRO A 402 25.66 -40.16 37.91
N ARG A 403 24.98 -41.19 37.41
CA ARG A 403 24.03 -41.96 38.21
C ARG A 403 24.88 -42.76 39.20
N GLY A 404 24.90 -42.31 40.45
CA GLY A 404 25.44 -43.05 41.58
C GLY A 404 24.58 -44.25 41.93
#